data_AF-A0A6M0H5A6-F1
#
_entry.id   AF-A0A6M0H5A6-F1
#
_cell.length_a   1.000
_cell.length_b   1.000
_cell.length_c   1.000
_cell.angle_alpha   90.00
_cell.angle_beta   90.00
_cell.angle_gamma   90.00
#
_symmetry.space_group_name_H-M   'P 1'
#
loop_
_entity.id
_entity.type
_entity.pdbx_description
1 polymer ?
#
loop_
_entity_poly.entity_id
_entity_poly.type
_entity_poly.pdbx_seq_one_letter_code
_entity_poly.pdbx_strand_id
1 'polypeptide(L)'
;MLTFITILGVILFVFLVYLLIKDCLVKFKLSENGFKNALYVIIILFGIFFSFSMYLNSNEVNELKVYYEASVLNKSLDEKELDEVQKRIIQCTKNSKKYSLYALIDLGIVLVVRSNIKKERAKLLEEPKKRWSDIEKEQDLDKE
;
A
#
# COMPACT_ATOMS: atom_id res chain seq x y z
N MET A 1 21.22 -5.31 -5.22
CA MET A 1 19.83 -5.49 -5.70
C MET A 1 18.84 -5.72 -4.56
N LEU A 2 19.02 -6.71 -3.69
CA LEU A 2 18.14 -6.95 -2.54
C LEU A 2 18.09 -5.79 -1.53
N THR A 3 19.23 -5.20 -1.19
CA THR A 3 19.31 -4.00 -0.33
C THR A 3 18.48 -2.83 -0.86
N PHE A 4 18.45 -2.65 -2.19
CA PHE A 4 17.62 -1.63 -2.83
C PHE A 4 16.12 -1.93 -2.67
N ILE A 5 15.72 -3.20 -2.81
CA ILE A 5 14.34 -3.64 -2.59
C ILE A 5 13.93 -3.41 -1.13
N THR A 6 14.82 -3.69 -0.17
CA THR A 6 14.59 -3.41 1.25
C THR A 6 14.35 -1.92 1.50
N ILE A 7 15.24 -1.06 0.99
CA ILE A 7 15.12 0.41 1.13
C ILE A 7 13.83 0.92 0.50
N LEU A 8 13.52 0.46 -0.72
CA LEU A 8 12.29 0.81 -1.41
C LEU A 8 11.04 0.43 -0.60
N GLY A 9 11.05 -0.72 0.08
CA GLY A 9 9.94 -1.16 0.92
C GLY A 9 9.70 -0.30 2.12
N VAL A 10 10.77 0.13 2.79
CA VAL A 10 10.68 1.07 3.90
C VAL A 10 10.13 2.42 3.42
N ILE A 11 10.63 2.94 2.29
CA ILE A 11 10.16 4.21 1.73
C ILE A 11 8.67 4.14 1.36
N LEU A 12 8.25 3.08 0.67
CA LEU A 12 6.84 2.88 0.29
C LEU A 12 5.93 2.74 1.50
N PHE A 13 6.36 1.97 2.51
CA PHE A 13 5.61 1.80 3.76
C PHE A 13 5.40 3.15 4.45
N VAL A 14 6.47 3.92 4.66
CA VAL A 14 6.40 5.25 5.30
C VAL A 14 5.50 6.19 4.49
N PHE A 15 5.62 6.18 3.17
CA PHE A 15 4.81 7.01 2.29
C PHE A 15 3.31 6.67 2.37
N LEU A 16 2.95 5.38 2.34
CA LEU A 16 1.56 4.94 2.43
C LEU A 16 0.94 5.21 3.81
N VAL A 17 1.69 5.00 4.89
CA VAL A 17 1.26 5.36 6.25
C VAL A 17 1.05 6.87 6.36
N TYR A 18 1.97 7.67 5.82
CA TYR A 18 1.82 9.12 5.77
C TYR A 18 0.54 9.54 5.03
N LEU A 19 0.24 8.91 3.88
CA LEU A 19 -0.99 9.16 3.14
C LEU A 19 -2.24 8.81 3.96
N LEU A 20 -2.24 7.65 4.62
CA LEU A 20 -3.34 7.20 5.47
C LEU A 20 -3.63 8.24 6.57
N ILE A 21 -2.60 8.65 7.32
CA ILE A 21 -2.73 9.62 8.40
C ILE A 21 -3.19 10.98 7.86
N LYS A 22 -2.55 11.48 6.80
CA LYS A 22 -2.86 12.81 6.26
C LYS A 22 -4.28 12.90 5.72
N ASP A 23 -4.68 11.92 4.91
CA ASP A 23 -5.93 11.99 4.17
C ASP A 23 -7.12 11.50 5.03
N CYS A 24 -6.92 10.56 5.97
CA CYS A 24 -7.97 10.07 6.85
C CYS A 24 -8.03 10.74 8.23
N LEU A 25 -6.89 11.00 8.90
CA LEU A 25 -6.91 11.50 10.29
C LEU A 25 -6.82 13.02 10.39
N VAL A 26 -5.99 13.67 9.57
CA VAL A 26 -5.69 15.10 9.76
C VAL A 26 -6.65 16.01 9.00
N LYS A 27 -6.89 15.74 7.72
CA LYS A 27 -7.68 16.67 6.88
C LYS A 27 -9.06 16.13 6.49
N PHE A 28 -9.40 14.89 6.92
CA PHE A 28 -10.59 14.13 6.49
C PHE A 28 -10.98 14.44 5.04
N LYS A 29 -10.01 14.28 4.12
CA LYS A 29 -10.13 14.70 2.71
C LYS A 29 -10.76 13.63 1.81
N LEU A 30 -11.76 12.96 2.34
CA LEU A 30 -12.44 11.81 1.80
C LEU A 30 -13.68 12.19 0.94
N SER A 31 -14.10 11.35 0.01
CA SER A 31 -15.31 11.57 -0.83
C SER A 31 -16.57 11.64 0.04
N GLU A 32 -17.64 12.29 -0.44
CA GLU A 32 -18.94 12.24 0.24
C GLU A 32 -19.55 10.83 0.21
N ASN A 33 -19.14 9.99 -0.75
CA ASN A 33 -19.46 8.58 -0.78
C ASN A 33 -18.58 7.79 0.21
N GLY A 34 -19.17 7.39 1.33
CA GLY A 34 -18.51 6.55 2.35
C GLY A 34 -17.89 5.26 1.80
N PHE A 35 -18.48 4.67 0.77
CA PHE A 35 -17.94 3.47 0.11
C PHE A 35 -16.57 3.71 -0.55
N LYS A 36 -16.39 4.84 -1.26
CA LYS A 36 -15.10 5.17 -1.89
C LYS A 36 -14.00 5.38 -0.86
N ASN A 37 -14.36 5.88 0.31
CA ASN A 37 -13.46 6.11 1.42
C ASN A 37 -13.01 4.79 2.05
N ALA A 38 -13.98 3.90 2.32
CA ALA A 38 -13.68 2.56 2.82
C ALA A 38 -12.78 1.80 1.83
N LEU A 39 -13.10 1.83 0.53
CA LEU A 39 -12.29 1.21 -0.51
C LEU A 39 -10.87 1.81 -0.54
N TYR A 40 -10.73 3.13 -0.44
CA TYR A 40 -9.43 3.81 -0.41
C TYR A 40 -8.57 3.37 0.78
N VAL A 41 -9.17 3.30 1.98
CA VAL A 41 -8.48 2.83 3.19
C VAL A 41 -8.05 1.38 3.04
N ILE A 42 -8.93 0.51 2.55
CA ILE A 42 -8.62 -0.91 2.34
C ILE A 42 -7.44 -1.09 1.38
N ILE A 43 -7.42 -0.37 0.27
CA ILE A 43 -6.33 -0.43 -0.71
C ILE A 43 -5.01 0.03 -0.04
N ILE A 44 -5.01 1.14 0.71
CA ILE A 44 -3.81 1.57 1.42
C ILE A 44 -3.30 0.50 2.41
N LEU A 45 -4.20 -0.16 3.14
CA LEU A 45 -3.81 -1.22 4.07
C LEU A 45 -3.15 -2.40 3.34
N PHE A 46 -3.64 -2.77 2.16
CA PHE A 46 -2.97 -3.77 1.31
C PHE A 46 -1.59 -3.30 0.86
N GLY A 47 -1.44 -2.05 0.41
CA GLY A 47 -0.14 -1.48 0.06
C GLY A 47 0.87 -1.49 1.21
N ILE A 48 0.42 -1.16 2.42
CA ILE A 48 1.22 -1.25 3.64
C ILE A 48 1.66 -2.69 3.89
N PHE A 49 0.73 -3.65 3.80
CA PHE A 49 1.03 -5.08 3.97
C PHE A 49 2.05 -5.59 2.94
N PHE A 50 1.90 -5.24 1.66
CA PHE A 50 2.83 -5.65 0.61
C PHE A 50 4.22 -5.03 0.82
N SER A 51 4.28 -3.74 1.16
CA SER A 51 5.54 -3.04 1.42
C SER A 51 6.29 -3.62 2.62
N PHE A 52 5.56 -3.96 3.69
CA PHE A 52 6.13 -4.60 4.87
C PHE A 52 6.57 -6.04 4.58
N SER A 53 5.76 -6.82 3.85
CA SER A 53 6.10 -8.18 3.44
C SER A 53 7.34 -8.21 2.54
N MET A 54 7.47 -7.24 1.64
CA MET A 54 8.67 -7.05 0.81
C MET A 54 9.90 -6.78 1.66
N TYR A 55 9.80 -5.92 2.69
CA TYR A 55 10.88 -5.66 3.64
C TYR A 55 11.32 -6.94 4.38
N LEU A 56 10.37 -7.64 5.01
CA LEU A 56 10.67 -8.86 5.79
C LEU A 56 11.37 -9.93 4.94
N ASN A 57 10.82 -10.25 3.77
CA ASN A 57 11.41 -11.27 2.89
C ASN A 57 12.79 -10.86 2.38
N SER A 58 13.02 -9.56 2.11
CA SER A 58 14.32 -9.08 1.64
C SER A 58 15.37 -9.06 2.75
N ASN A 59 14.95 -8.75 3.98
CA ASN A 59 15.82 -8.81 5.15
C ASN A 59 16.22 -10.26 5.48
N GLU A 60 15.26 -11.18 5.49
CA GLU A 60 15.50 -12.60 5.73
C GLU A 60 16.48 -13.21 4.71
N VAL A 61 16.40 -12.82 3.43
CA VAL A 61 17.39 -13.24 2.43
C VAL A 61 18.79 -12.77 2.77
N ASN A 62 18.96 -11.55 3.27
CA ASN A 62 20.28 -11.04 3.65
C ASN A 62 20.84 -11.83 4.84
N GLU A 63 20.01 -12.08 5.87
CA GLU A 63 20.40 -12.87 7.03
C GLU A 63 20.76 -14.32 6.67
N LEU A 64 19.93 -14.98 5.86
CA LEU A 64 20.16 -16.35 5.42
C LEU A 64 21.41 -16.47 4.54
N LYS A 65 21.73 -15.47 3.71
CA LYS A 65 22.97 -15.47 2.91
C LYS A 65 24.20 -15.37 3.78
N VAL A 66 24.21 -14.47 4.76
CA VAL A 66 25.31 -14.34 5.72
C VAL A 66 25.48 -15.65 6.50
N TYR A 67 24.38 -16.24 6.95
CA TYR A 67 24.39 -17.53 7.64
C TYR A 67 24.92 -18.67 6.76
N TYR A 68 24.49 -18.74 5.50
CA TYR A 68 24.97 -19.73 4.54
C TYR A 68 26.48 -19.60 4.30
N GLU A 69 26.97 -18.40 4.03
CA GLU A 69 28.40 -18.13 3.80
C GLU A 69 29.26 -18.48 5.03
N ALA A 70 28.82 -18.10 6.23
CA ALA A 70 29.50 -18.45 7.47
C ALA A 70 29.51 -19.96 7.73
N SER A 71 28.40 -20.66 7.43
CA SER A 71 28.29 -22.10 7.66
C SER A 71 29.14 -22.92 6.69
N VAL A 72 29.24 -22.48 5.43
CA VAL A 72 30.16 -23.06 4.44
C VAL A 72 31.61 -22.86 4.87
N LEU A 73 31.98 -21.67 5.34
CA LEU A 73 33.34 -21.35 5.77
C LEU A 73 33.76 -22.19 6.99
N ASN A 74 32.87 -22.35 7.96
CA ASN A 74 33.14 -23.08 9.20
C ASN A 74 32.90 -24.59 9.11
N LYS A 75 32.44 -25.10 7.95
CA LYS A 75 31.98 -26.50 7.77
C LYS A 75 31.03 -26.95 8.88
N SER A 76 30.18 -26.05 9.34
CA SER A 76 29.35 -26.26 10.53
C SER A 76 28.02 -26.96 10.25
N LEU A 77 27.63 -27.09 8.98
CA LEU A 77 26.39 -27.72 8.54
C LEU A 77 26.68 -28.87 7.58
N ASP A 78 25.82 -29.88 7.60
CA ASP A 78 25.82 -30.96 6.62
C ASP A 78 25.26 -30.46 5.26
N GLU A 79 25.55 -31.18 4.17
CA GLU A 79 25.13 -30.79 2.81
C GLU A 79 23.60 -30.64 2.70
N LYS A 80 22.84 -31.47 3.41
CA LYS A 80 21.38 -31.41 3.44
C LYS A 80 20.85 -30.11 4.05
N GLU A 81 21.47 -29.67 5.13
CA GLU A 81 21.07 -28.45 5.83
C GLU A 81 21.43 -27.21 5.00
N LEU A 82 22.57 -27.24 4.30
CA LEU A 82 22.96 -26.21 3.34
C LEU A 82 21.95 -26.09 2.18
N ASP A 83 21.46 -27.21 1.65
CA ASP A 83 20.45 -27.22 0.59
C ASP A 83 19.10 -26.64 1.07
N GLU A 84 18.69 -26.92 2.30
CA GLU A 84 17.48 -26.32 2.88
C GLU A 84 17.59 -24.79 3.03
N VAL A 85 18.72 -24.30 3.53
CA VAL A 85 19.00 -22.86 3.62
C VAL A 85 18.97 -22.22 2.24
N GLN A 86 19.59 -22.87 1.24
CA GLN A 86 19.61 -22.37 -0.14
C GLN A 86 18.21 -22.32 -0.77
N LYS A 87 17.39 -23.36 -0.55
CA LYS A 87 15.97 -23.37 -0.97
C LYS A 87 15.19 -22.22 -0.34
N ARG A 88 15.39 -21.96 0.94
CA ARG A 88 14.73 -20.86 1.66
C ARG A 88 15.15 -19.49 1.11
N ILE A 89 16.44 -19.29 0.83
CA ILE A 89 16.95 -18.06 0.17
C ILE A 89 16.25 -17.83 -1.17
N ILE A 90 16.11 -18.87 -1.99
CA ILE A 90 15.44 -18.78 -3.30
C ILE A 90 13.96 -18.42 -3.12
N GLN A 91 13.27 -19.06 -2.18
CA GLN A 91 11.86 -18.80 -1.89
C GLN A 91 11.62 -17.36 -1.41
N CYS A 92 12.39 -16.89 -0.42
CA CYS A 92 12.26 -15.52 0.09
C CYS A 92 12.64 -14.49 -0.98
N THR A 93 13.61 -14.77 -1.84
CA THR A 93 13.95 -13.91 -2.99
C THR A 93 12.79 -13.82 -3.99
N LYS A 94 12.13 -14.94 -4.29
CA LYS A 94 10.97 -14.97 -5.20
C LYS A 94 9.80 -14.19 -4.61
N ASN A 95 9.54 -14.37 -3.32
CA ASN A 95 8.48 -13.66 -2.60
C ASN A 95 8.75 -12.15 -2.55
N SER A 96 9.97 -11.73 -2.23
CA SER A 96 10.38 -10.32 -2.23
C SER A 96 10.09 -9.64 -3.57
N LYS A 97 10.43 -10.28 -4.70
CA LYS A 97 10.10 -9.78 -6.05
C LYS A 97 8.60 -9.75 -6.34
N LYS A 98 7.85 -10.72 -5.83
CA LYS A 98 6.39 -10.77 -6.01
C LYS A 98 5.71 -9.63 -5.24
N TYR A 99 6.11 -9.42 -3.99
CA TYR A 99 5.59 -8.33 -3.17
C TYR A 99 6.01 -6.96 -3.69
N SER A 100 7.20 -6.83 -4.30
CA SER A 100 7.60 -5.57 -4.93
C SER A 100 6.68 -5.19 -6.09
N LEU A 101 6.31 -6.16 -6.94
CA LEU A 101 5.37 -5.94 -8.02
C LEU A 101 3.99 -5.53 -7.48
N TYR A 102 3.48 -6.23 -6.46
CA TYR A 102 2.19 -5.89 -5.86
C TYR A 102 2.17 -4.52 -5.19
N ALA A 103 3.24 -4.14 -4.48
CA ALA A 103 3.35 -2.82 -3.87
C ALA A 103 3.33 -1.69 -4.92
N LEU A 104 3.98 -1.90 -6.09
CA LEU A 104 3.95 -0.92 -7.18
C LEU A 104 2.58 -0.82 -7.85
N ILE A 105 1.90 -1.94 -8.08
CA ILE A 105 0.54 -1.96 -8.62
C ILE A 105 -0.42 -1.26 -7.65
N ASP A 106 -0.35 -1.60 -6.36
CA ASP A 106 -1.17 -1.00 -5.32
C ASP A 106 -0.96 0.52 -5.25
N LEU A 107 0.29 0.99 -5.26
CA LEU A 107 0.61 2.41 -5.31
C LEU A 107 -0.07 3.11 -6.50
N GLY A 108 -0.04 2.50 -7.69
CA GLY A 108 -0.73 3.01 -8.86
C GLY A 108 -2.24 3.16 -8.63
N ILE A 109 -2.87 2.14 -8.06
CA ILE A 109 -4.30 2.16 -7.73
C ILE A 109 -4.61 3.25 -6.68
N VAL A 110 -3.82 3.34 -5.61
CA VAL A 110 -3.96 4.38 -4.57
C VAL A 110 -3.93 5.78 -5.20
N LEU A 111 -3.00 6.04 -6.11
CA LEU A 111 -2.87 7.34 -6.77
C LEU A 111 -4.06 7.66 -7.69
N VAL A 112 -4.59 6.66 -8.41
CA VAL A 112 -5.77 6.82 -9.27
C VAL A 112 -7.02 7.11 -8.42
N VAL A 113 -7.27 6.31 -7.39
CA VAL A 113 -8.43 6.49 -6.49
C VAL A 113 -8.34 7.85 -5.80
N ARG A 114 -7.16 8.22 -5.29
CA ARG A 114 -6.93 9.53 -4.66
C ARG A 114 -7.20 10.68 -5.63
N SER A 115 -6.78 10.56 -6.88
CA SER A 115 -7.01 11.59 -7.91
C SER A 115 -8.50 11.73 -8.22
N ASN A 116 -9.23 10.62 -8.28
CA ASN A 116 -10.69 10.63 -8.45
C ASN A 116 -11.41 11.31 -7.28
N ILE A 117 -11.02 11.02 -6.03
CA ILE A 117 -11.59 11.68 -4.85
C ILE A 117 -11.33 13.18 -4.87
N LYS A 118 -10.12 13.61 -5.28
CA LYS A 118 -9.80 15.04 -5.41
C LYS A 118 -10.63 15.73 -6.49
N LYS A 119 -10.83 15.09 -7.64
CA LYS A 119 -11.66 15.61 -8.74
C LYS A 119 -13.12 15.76 -8.31
N GLU A 120 -13.66 14.76 -7.60
CA GLU A 120 -15.02 14.81 -7.06
C GLU A 120 -15.20 15.99 -6.10
N ARG A 121 -14.24 16.18 -5.18
CA ARG A 121 -14.25 17.33 -4.28
C ARG A 121 -14.16 18.69 -4.98
N ALA A 122 -13.37 18.79 -6.04
CA ALA A 122 -13.29 20.03 -6.82
C ALA A 122 -14.64 20.37 -7.47
N LYS A 123 -15.32 19.37 -8.06
CA LYS A 123 -16.66 19.56 -8.63
C LYS A 123 -17.70 19.97 -7.58
N LEU A 124 -17.68 19.34 -6.40
CA LEU A 124 -18.58 19.70 -5.30
C LEU A 124 -18.34 21.12 -4.74
N LEU A 125 -17.14 21.66 -4.92
CA LEU A 125 -16.83 23.05 -4.56
C LEU A 125 -17.28 24.06 -5.63
N GLU A 126 -17.36 23.62 -6.89
CA GLU A 126 -17.80 24.43 -8.03
C GLU A 126 -19.33 24.42 -8.18
N GLU A 127 -20.01 23.37 -7.73
CA GLU A 127 -21.47 23.33 -7.71
C GLU A 127 -22.03 24.33 -6.67
N PRO A 128 -22.90 25.27 -7.07
CA PRO A 128 -23.53 26.18 -6.12
C PRO A 128 -24.37 25.33 -5.17
N LYS A 129 -24.04 25.38 -3.87
CA LYS A 129 -24.88 24.75 -2.84
C LYS A 129 -26.29 25.35 -2.96
N LYS A 130 -27.26 24.56 -3.45
CA LYS A 130 -28.68 24.93 -3.42
C LYS A 130 -29.03 25.36 -1.99
N ARG A 131 -29.62 26.54 -1.82
CA ARG A 131 -30.12 26.94 -0.49
C ARG A 131 -31.30 26.05 -0.16
N TRP A 132 -31.50 25.75 1.12
CA TRP A 132 -32.65 24.97 1.59
C TRP A 132 -34.00 25.52 1.07
N SER A 133 -34.09 26.85 0.93
CA SER A 133 -35.24 27.55 0.35
C SER A 133 -35.56 27.18 -1.10
N ASP A 134 -34.58 26.73 -1.86
CA ASP A 134 -34.74 26.42 -3.29
C ASP A 134 -35.20 24.96 -3.47
N ILE A 135 -34.92 24.10 -2.48
CA ILE A 135 -35.31 22.69 -2.44
C ILE A 135 -36.80 22.56 -2.05
N GLU A 136 -37.26 23.36 -1.08
CA GLU A 136 -38.69 23.40 -0.70
C GLU A 136 -39.58 23.83 -1.87
N LYS A 137 -39.15 24.83 -2.65
CA LYS A 137 -39.90 25.32 -3.82
C LYS A 137 -40.04 24.30 -4.94
N GLU A 138 -39.00 23.50 -5.22
CA GLU A 138 -39.09 22.42 -6.21
C GLU A 138 -40.04 21.31 -5.74
N GLN A 139 -40.04 20.98 -4.44
CA GLN A 139 -40.95 19.95 -3.89
C GLN A 139 -42.41 20.37 -3.85
N ASP A 140 -42.69 21.67 -3.80
CA ASP A 140 -44.05 22.21 -3.87
C ASP A 140 -44.53 22.32 -5.32
N LEU A 141 -43.63 22.59 -6.28
CA LEU A 141 -43.92 22.59 -7.72
C LEU A 141 -44.21 21.19 -8.29
N ASP A 142 -43.61 20.13 -7.74
CA ASP A 142 -43.86 18.74 -8.16
C ASP A 142 -45.15 18.13 -7.55
N LYS A 143 -45.86 18.87 -6.69
CA LYS A 143 -47.12 18.44 -6.04
C LYS A 143 -48.38 19.05 -6.65
N GLU A 144 -48.26 20.00 -7.58
CA GLU A 144 -49.36 20.52 -8.41
C GLU A 144 -49.53 19.71 -9.70
#